data_AF-A0A7Y2VF02-F1
#
_entry.id   AF-A0A7Y2VF02-F1
#
_cell.length_a   1.000
_cell.length_b   1.000
_cell.length_c   1.000
_cell.angle_alpha   90.00
_cell.angle_beta   90.00
_cell.angle_gamma   90.00
#
_symmetry.space_group_name_H-M   'P 1'
#
loop_
_entity.id
_entity.type
_entity.pdbx_description
1 polymer ?
#
loop_
_entity_poly.entity_id
_entity_poly.type
_entity_poly.pdbx_seq_one_letter_code
_entity_poly.pdbx_strand_id
1 'polypeptide(L)'
;MRVLICCVSFLLLGGMLANAQNSPDCRSAIPVCADAPVTGLADGSGDIDDFDPDVIRQTGCLEKGSVSSANIENNTSWFVFRAGTDGRIGFDLEALPSPGGIITAEWDFALYGPDVDCGSISNGTAQPIRCNYEVNSTSFTGIGVNPENGQEGAPSLTGNLNTYDEWIDVQAGEIYYLLINNFNTNFNGDPEAYTLTFTGTSVDADQNTALDCTLRDEFLGLDIVACEGDPDIVLSALNSPAGPNIANVTWEVDTDDDGTIDGPPLATGPAATTYTVTSPNSGRYFVTIQDTFGATITDDILITFYGTPVLDRIDVLDDLSDNN
;
A
#
# COMPACT_ATOMS: atom_id res chain seq x y z
N MET A 1 39.22 -13.29 36.88
CA MET A 1 37.85 -12.80 37.19
C MET A 1 37.54 -11.50 36.43
N ARG A 2 37.91 -11.42 35.13
CA ARG A 2 37.91 -10.17 34.32
C ARG A 2 37.36 -10.35 32.90
N VAL A 3 36.65 -11.45 32.60
CA VAL A 3 36.23 -11.78 31.22
C VAL A 3 34.71 -11.96 31.09
N LEU A 4 33.92 -11.85 32.16
CA LEU A 4 32.49 -12.18 32.12
C LEU A 4 31.53 -10.96 32.14
N ILE A 5 32.02 -9.75 31.85
CA ILE A 5 31.20 -8.52 31.93
C ILE A 5 31.07 -7.79 30.58
N CYS A 6 31.87 -8.10 29.55
CA CYS A 6 31.73 -7.45 28.23
C CYS A 6 30.66 -8.04 27.30
N CYS A 7 30.15 -9.25 27.57
CA CYS A 7 29.21 -9.90 26.64
C CYS A 7 27.73 -9.64 26.94
N VAL A 8 27.40 -9.00 28.07
CA VAL A 8 26.00 -8.71 28.45
C VAL A 8 25.62 -7.25 28.14
N SER A 9 26.59 -6.38 27.88
CA SER A 9 26.36 -4.97 27.56
C SER A 9 26.18 -4.67 26.06
N PHE A 10 26.35 -5.68 25.19
CA PHE A 10 26.14 -5.55 23.74
C PHE A 10 24.77 -6.06 23.26
N LEU A 11 23.96 -6.63 24.15
CA LEU A 11 22.61 -7.14 23.85
C LEU A 11 21.47 -6.20 24.28
N LEU A 12 21.80 -5.02 24.84
CA LEU A 12 20.82 -4.06 25.38
C LEU A 12 20.92 -2.65 24.77
N LEU A 13 21.71 -2.47 23.70
CA LEU A 13 21.86 -1.19 22.99
C LEU A 13 21.60 -1.29 21.48
N GLY A 14 20.79 -2.26 21.07
CA GLY A 14 20.27 -2.39 19.73
C GLY A 14 18.77 -2.56 19.79
N GLY A 15 18.07 -1.59 20.39
CA GLY A 15 16.67 -1.37 20.04
C GLY A 15 16.68 -0.95 18.57
N MET A 16 16.72 -1.93 17.67
CA MET A 16 16.33 -1.72 16.29
C MET A 16 14.89 -1.24 16.40
N LEU A 17 14.70 0.07 16.27
CA LEU A 17 13.46 0.61 15.74
C LEU A 17 13.36 -0.04 14.36
N ALA A 18 12.71 -1.20 14.29
CA ALA A 18 12.17 -1.68 13.04
C ALA A 18 11.18 -0.59 12.65
N ASN A 19 11.55 0.26 11.69
CA ASN A 19 10.59 1.18 11.10
C ASN A 19 9.56 0.27 10.42
N ALA A 20 8.35 0.24 10.95
CA ALA A 20 7.22 -0.34 10.23
C ALA A 20 7.05 0.49 8.95
N GLN A 21 6.88 -0.19 7.82
CA GLN A 21 6.65 0.48 6.55
C GLN A 21 5.21 0.99 6.54
N ASN A 22 5.02 2.23 6.10
CA ASN A 22 3.70 2.79 5.85
C ASN A 22 3.71 3.57 4.55
N SER A 23 2.66 3.36 3.75
CA SER A 23 2.31 4.22 2.64
C SER A 23 0.83 4.52 2.77
N PRO A 24 0.43 5.77 3.07
CA PRO A 24 -0.96 6.08 3.30
C PRO A 24 -1.70 6.48 2.02
N ASP A 25 -1.11 6.33 0.82
CA ASP A 25 -1.77 6.63 -0.45
C ASP A 25 -1.83 5.40 -1.36
N CYS A 26 -2.95 5.19 -2.06
CA CYS A 26 -3.15 4.08 -3.01
C CYS A 26 -2.08 4.08 -4.10
N ARG A 27 -1.73 5.26 -4.62
CA ARG A 27 -0.79 5.43 -5.74
C ARG A 27 0.64 5.00 -5.39
N SER A 28 0.99 5.00 -4.12
CA SER A 28 2.28 4.54 -3.60
C SER A 28 2.11 3.30 -2.71
N ALA A 29 1.05 2.51 -2.92
CA ALA A 29 0.78 1.30 -2.17
C ALA A 29 2.00 0.38 -2.14
N ILE A 30 2.32 -0.17 -0.97
CA ILE A 30 3.52 -0.98 -0.77
C ILE A 30 3.29 -2.38 -1.38
N PRO A 31 4.13 -2.81 -2.34
CA PRO A 31 4.06 -4.17 -2.87
C PRO A 31 4.44 -5.21 -1.82
N VAL A 32 3.63 -6.26 -1.66
CA VAL A 32 3.85 -7.31 -0.65
C VAL A 32 3.81 -8.73 -1.23
N CYS A 33 4.45 -9.65 -0.50
CA CYS A 33 4.40 -11.08 -0.75
C CYS A 33 3.97 -11.84 0.52
N ALA A 34 3.67 -13.14 0.37
CA ALA A 34 3.20 -13.98 1.47
C ALA A 34 4.34 -14.68 2.23
N ASP A 35 5.59 -14.57 1.78
CA ASP A 35 6.76 -15.30 2.29
C ASP A 35 7.17 -14.92 3.73
N ALA A 36 6.73 -13.77 4.22
CA ALA A 36 6.89 -13.36 5.60
C ALA A 36 5.74 -12.45 6.06
N PRO A 37 5.46 -12.39 7.38
CA PRO A 37 4.55 -11.39 7.92
C PRO A 37 5.06 -9.97 7.67
N VAL A 38 4.14 -9.06 7.33
CA VAL A 38 4.42 -7.63 7.10
C VAL A 38 4.03 -6.85 8.34
N THR A 39 4.96 -6.06 8.90
CA THR A 39 4.67 -5.19 10.04
C THR A 39 4.41 -3.77 9.54
N GLY A 40 3.20 -3.27 9.79
CA GLY A 40 2.77 -1.93 9.40
C GLY A 40 2.43 -1.06 10.61
N LEU A 41 2.38 0.25 10.36
CA LEU A 41 1.94 1.28 11.31
C LEU A 41 1.13 2.30 10.51
N ALA A 42 -0.19 2.15 10.50
CA ALA A 42 -1.04 3.09 9.77
C ALA A 42 -1.03 4.44 10.48
N ASP A 43 -0.67 5.49 9.74
CA ASP A 43 -0.53 6.84 10.27
C ASP A 43 -0.82 7.86 9.16
N GLY A 44 -1.73 8.78 9.46
CA GLY A 44 -2.13 9.84 8.53
C GLY A 44 -2.99 9.40 7.35
N SER A 45 -3.37 10.39 6.55
CA SER A 45 -4.29 10.29 5.42
C SER A 45 -3.61 10.43 4.06
N GLY A 46 -2.28 10.29 4.01
CA GLY A 46 -1.54 10.45 2.76
C GLY A 46 -1.25 11.91 2.38
N ASP A 47 -0.51 12.06 1.28
CA ASP A 47 -0.34 13.35 0.59
C ASP A 47 -1.55 13.68 -0.30
N ILE A 48 -2.34 12.67 -0.66
CA ILE A 48 -3.58 12.73 -1.43
C ILE A 48 -4.68 12.10 -0.57
N ASP A 49 -5.83 12.78 -0.46
CA ASP A 49 -7.04 12.14 0.06
C ASP A 49 -7.61 11.24 -1.05
N ASP A 50 -7.36 9.94 -0.95
CA ASP A 50 -7.83 8.93 -1.90
C ASP A 50 -9.36 8.92 -1.97
N PHE A 51 -10.07 9.39 -0.95
CA PHE A 51 -11.52 9.48 -0.99
C PHE A 51 -11.99 10.89 -0.67
N ASP A 52 -12.09 11.73 -1.73
CA ASP A 52 -12.52 13.14 -1.61
C ASP A 52 -13.68 13.25 -0.59
N PRO A 53 -13.45 13.89 0.55
CA PRO A 53 -14.32 13.76 1.71
C PRO A 53 -15.63 14.55 1.58
N ASP A 54 -15.72 15.40 0.55
CA ASP A 54 -16.92 16.13 0.17
C ASP A 54 -17.74 15.38 -0.88
N VAL A 55 -17.11 14.48 -1.64
CA VAL A 55 -17.74 13.72 -2.74
C VAL A 55 -18.04 12.27 -2.35
N ILE A 56 -17.06 11.57 -1.77
CA ILE A 56 -17.10 10.15 -1.42
C ILE A 56 -17.27 10.01 0.09
N ARG A 57 -18.42 9.51 0.51
CA ARG A 57 -18.76 9.29 1.93
C ARG A 57 -18.79 7.83 2.33
N GLN A 58 -18.64 6.94 1.36
CA GLN A 58 -18.65 5.49 1.57
C GLN A 58 -17.89 4.80 0.44
N THR A 59 -17.14 3.75 0.80
CA THR A 59 -16.53 2.80 -0.14
C THR A 59 -16.69 1.39 0.43
N GLY A 60 -17.51 0.56 -0.22
CA GLY A 60 -17.99 -0.68 0.37
C GLY A 60 -18.69 -0.46 1.71
N CYS A 61 -18.17 -1.07 2.76
CA CYS A 61 -18.66 -0.93 4.13
C CYS A 61 -17.93 0.14 4.95
N LEU A 62 -16.83 0.70 4.44
CA LEU A 62 -16.15 1.81 5.10
C LEU A 62 -16.95 3.10 4.83
N GLU A 63 -17.35 3.76 5.91
CA GLU A 63 -18.15 4.97 5.86
C GLU A 63 -17.41 6.12 6.55
N LYS A 64 -17.63 7.34 6.05
CA LYS A 64 -17.13 8.54 6.71
C LYS A 64 -17.72 8.64 8.13
N GLY A 65 -16.84 8.78 9.12
CA GLY A 65 -17.21 8.79 10.53
C GLY A 65 -18.24 9.85 10.92
N SER A 66 -19.05 9.52 11.93
CA SER A 66 -19.99 10.49 12.55
C SER A 66 -19.30 11.53 13.45
N VAL A 67 -18.05 11.29 13.83
CA VAL A 67 -17.18 12.29 14.50
C VAL A 67 -16.53 13.15 13.40
N SER A 68 -16.84 14.44 13.41
CA SER A 68 -16.88 15.36 12.27
C SER A 68 -15.53 15.73 11.60
N SER A 69 -14.50 14.89 11.69
CA SER A 69 -13.22 15.08 11.01
C SER A 69 -12.55 13.80 10.51
N ALA A 70 -13.04 12.60 10.87
CA ALA A 70 -12.47 11.36 10.35
C ALA A 70 -13.06 11.07 8.97
N ASN A 71 -12.25 11.23 7.93
CA ASN A 71 -12.58 10.77 6.58
C ASN A 71 -12.50 9.23 6.52
N ILE A 72 -12.88 8.64 5.38
CA ILE A 72 -12.68 7.19 5.15
C ILE A 72 -11.20 6.85 5.31
N GLU A 73 -10.35 7.75 4.82
CA GLU A 73 -8.91 7.74 5.00
C GLU A 73 -8.54 8.63 6.20
N ASN A 74 -8.18 8.01 7.32
CA ASN A 74 -7.80 8.72 8.54
C ASN A 74 -6.38 8.37 8.99
N ASN A 75 -6.14 7.09 9.25
CA ASN A 75 -4.82 6.54 9.50
C ASN A 75 -4.70 5.30 8.64
N THR A 76 -4.12 5.45 7.46
CA THR A 76 -4.17 4.42 6.41
C THR A 76 -2.82 3.80 6.14
N SER A 77 -2.90 2.57 5.67
CA SER A 77 -1.82 1.88 4.98
C SER A 77 -2.39 1.22 3.74
N TRP A 78 -1.74 1.44 2.60
CA TRP A 78 -2.05 0.81 1.34
C TRP A 78 -1.00 -0.22 0.98
N PHE A 79 -1.46 -1.41 0.61
CA PHE A 79 -0.64 -2.48 0.06
C PHE A 79 -1.18 -2.95 -1.28
N VAL A 80 -0.30 -3.48 -2.12
CA VAL A 80 -0.67 -4.12 -3.37
C VAL A 80 -0.06 -5.52 -3.42
N PHE A 81 -0.83 -6.49 -3.89
CA PHE A 81 -0.33 -7.84 -4.12
C PHE A 81 -0.86 -8.41 -5.42
N ARG A 82 -0.10 -9.34 -6.00
CA ARG A 82 -0.52 -10.13 -7.15
C ARG A 82 -0.59 -11.59 -6.76
N ALA A 83 -1.71 -12.25 -7.08
CA ALA A 83 -1.84 -13.69 -6.88
C ALA A 83 -0.81 -14.44 -7.72
N GLY A 84 0.02 -15.27 -7.10
CA GLY A 84 1.04 -16.06 -7.79
C GLY A 84 0.54 -17.42 -8.27
N THR A 85 -0.54 -17.93 -7.65
CA THR A 85 -1.19 -19.19 -8.01
C THR A 85 -2.71 -19.11 -7.89
N ASP A 86 -3.42 -19.98 -8.61
CA ASP A 86 -4.87 -20.13 -8.46
C ASP A 86 -5.20 -20.71 -7.07
N GLY A 87 -6.32 -20.28 -6.49
CA GLY A 87 -6.81 -20.85 -5.24
C GLY A 87 -7.56 -19.85 -4.37
N ARG A 88 -7.51 -20.07 -3.05
CA ARG A 88 -8.04 -19.13 -2.08
C ARG A 88 -6.94 -18.38 -1.38
N ILE A 89 -7.13 -17.07 -1.27
CA ILE A 89 -6.31 -16.17 -0.47
C ILE A 89 -7.20 -15.51 0.58
N GLY A 90 -6.60 -15.27 1.74
CA GLY A 90 -7.11 -14.42 2.80
C GLY A 90 -5.92 -13.79 3.51
N PHE A 91 -6.20 -13.12 4.62
CA PHE A 91 -5.15 -12.57 5.47
C PHE A 91 -5.66 -12.35 6.88
N ASP A 92 -4.73 -12.31 7.82
CA ASP A 92 -4.91 -11.91 9.20
C ASP A 92 -4.24 -10.55 9.43
N LEU A 93 -4.98 -9.62 10.02
CA LEU A 93 -4.47 -8.39 10.60
C LEU A 93 -4.51 -8.52 12.12
N GLU A 94 -3.35 -8.69 12.73
CA GLU A 94 -3.19 -8.77 14.18
C GLU A 94 -2.81 -7.40 14.75
N ALA A 95 -3.59 -6.88 15.69
CA ALA A 95 -3.25 -5.66 16.42
C ALA A 95 -2.06 -5.90 17.37
N LEU A 96 -1.04 -5.04 17.26
CA LEU A 96 0.16 -5.08 18.10
C LEU A 96 0.21 -3.86 19.05
N PRO A 97 -0.41 -3.94 20.23
CA PRO A 97 -0.32 -2.86 21.21
C PRO A 97 1.12 -2.72 21.73
N SER A 98 1.46 -1.53 22.22
CA SER A 98 2.72 -1.32 22.92
C SER A 98 2.91 -2.33 24.08
N PRO A 99 4.15 -2.72 24.45
CA PRO A 99 4.38 -3.74 25.48
C PRO A 99 3.69 -3.40 26.81
N GLY A 100 2.75 -4.26 27.23
CA GLY A 100 1.94 -4.07 28.44
C GLY A 100 0.72 -3.16 28.26
N GLY A 101 0.46 -2.70 27.03
CA GLY A 101 -0.73 -2.00 26.61
C GLY A 101 -1.94 -2.93 26.48
N ILE A 102 -3.12 -2.31 26.45
CA ILE A 102 -4.36 -2.95 26.04
C ILE A 102 -4.48 -2.84 24.52
N ILE A 103 -5.05 -3.84 23.86
CA ILE A 103 -5.43 -3.73 22.44
C ILE A 103 -6.54 -2.70 22.34
N THR A 104 -6.30 -1.64 21.57
CA THR A 104 -7.32 -0.60 21.34
C THR A 104 -7.52 -0.27 19.88
N ALA A 105 -6.60 -0.69 19.00
CA ALA A 105 -6.80 -0.63 17.57
C ALA A 105 -7.90 -1.59 17.14
N GLU A 106 -8.87 -1.01 16.47
CA GLU A 106 -9.87 -1.69 15.68
C GLU A 106 -9.44 -1.45 14.23
N TRP A 107 -8.97 -2.50 13.58
CA TRP A 107 -8.51 -2.43 12.20
C TRP A 107 -9.68 -2.63 11.26
N ASP A 108 -9.93 -1.61 10.44
CA ASP A 108 -10.85 -1.71 9.32
C ASP A 108 -10.04 -2.03 8.07
N PHE A 109 -10.67 -2.70 7.11
CA PHE A 109 -10.04 -2.92 5.82
C PHE A 109 -11.03 -2.85 4.66
N ALA A 110 -10.50 -2.54 3.48
CA ALA A 110 -11.17 -2.70 2.20
C ALA A 110 -10.18 -3.29 1.17
N LEU A 111 -10.60 -4.35 0.50
CA LEU A 111 -9.83 -5.01 -0.55
C LEU A 111 -10.49 -4.74 -1.90
N TYR A 112 -9.73 -4.16 -2.82
CA TYR A 112 -10.15 -3.85 -4.18
C TYR A 112 -9.47 -4.78 -5.18
N GLY A 113 -10.17 -5.13 -6.24
CA GLY A 113 -9.65 -5.97 -7.32
C GLY A 113 -10.69 -6.96 -7.85
N PRO A 114 -10.28 -7.87 -8.73
CA PRO A 114 -8.97 -7.88 -9.38
C PRO A 114 -8.80 -6.71 -10.36
N ASP A 115 -7.56 -6.31 -10.62
CA ASP A 115 -7.12 -5.45 -11.73
C ASP A 115 -7.83 -4.10 -11.84
N VAL A 116 -8.06 -3.45 -10.69
CA VAL A 116 -8.52 -2.05 -10.62
C VAL A 116 -7.34 -1.10 -10.53
N ASP A 117 -7.52 0.14 -11.00
CA ASP A 117 -6.52 1.20 -10.84
C ASP A 117 -6.90 2.16 -9.70
N CYS A 118 -5.91 2.80 -9.08
CA CYS A 118 -6.16 3.78 -8.02
C CYS A 118 -7.03 4.95 -8.47
N GLY A 119 -7.00 5.35 -9.74
CA GLY A 119 -7.91 6.38 -10.25
C GLY A 119 -9.39 5.98 -10.12
N SER A 120 -9.72 4.72 -10.42
CA SER A 120 -11.06 4.15 -10.25
C SER A 120 -11.46 3.95 -8.79
N ILE A 121 -10.51 3.64 -7.91
CA ILE A 121 -10.72 3.57 -6.46
C ILE A 121 -11.01 4.97 -5.92
N SER A 122 -10.14 5.93 -6.23
CA SER A 122 -10.20 7.27 -5.65
C SER A 122 -11.34 8.13 -6.18
N ASN A 123 -11.92 7.77 -7.35
CA ASN A 123 -13.15 8.40 -7.85
C ASN A 123 -14.44 7.64 -7.45
N GLY A 124 -14.31 6.54 -6.69
CA GLY A 124 -15.42 5.75 -6.16
C GLY A 124 -16.12 4.84 -7.16
N THR A 125 -15.65 4.74 -8.40
CA THR A 125 -16.25 3.84 -9.42
C THR A 125 -15.88 2.38 -9.18
N ALA A 126 -14.70 2.11 -8.62
CA ALA A 126 -14.36 0.81 -8.08
C ALA A 126 -14.86 0.71 -6.63
N GLN A 127 -15.49 -0.42 -6.32
CA GLN A 127 -15.94 -0.77 -4.97
C GLN A 127 -15.13 -1.97 -4.48
N PRO A 128 -14.84 -2.06 -3.16
CA PRO A 128 -14.09 -3.18 -2.65
C PRO A 128 -14.89 -4.48 -2.77
N ILE A 129 -14.20 -5.57 -3.07
CA ILE A 129 -14.77 -6.91 -3.13
C ILE A 129 -14.93 -7.56 -1.76
N ARG A 130 -14.14 -7.11 -0.78
CA ARG A 130 -14.20 -7.50 0.63
C ARG A 130 -13.91 -6.29 1.48
N CYS A 131 -14.59 -6.18 2.61
CA CYS A 131 -14.30 -5.12 3.55
C CYS A 131 -14.86 -5.50 4.92
N ASN A 132 -14.30 -4.96 5.98
CA ASN A 132 -14.81 -5.16 7.33
C ASN A 132 -14.44 -3.97 8.21
N TYR A 133 -15.32 -3.61 9.15
CA TYR A 133 -15.08 -2.61 10.21
C TYR A 133 -15.69 -3.06 11.56
N GLU A 134 -16.04 -4.34 11.66
CA GLU A 134 -16.70 -4.88 12.84
C GLU A 134 -15.72 -4.94 14.02
N VAL A 135 -16.28 -4.83 15.22
CA VAL A 135 -15.52 -4.94 16.45
C VAL A 135 -15.91 -6.24 17.16
N ASN A 136 -14.91 -6.96 17.66
CA ASN A 136 -15.11 -8.16 18.49
C ASN A 136 -14.00 -8.25 19.56
N SER A 137 -14.00 -9.31 20.37
CA SER A 137 -13.11 -9.52 21.50
C SER A 137 -11.72 -10.08 21.16
N THR A 138 -11.40 -10.24 19.87
CA THR A 138 -10.12 -10.82 19.40
C THR A 138 -9.17 -9.74 18.92
N SER A 139 -7.87 -10.02 18.87
CA SER A 139 -6.87 -9.10 18.27
C SER A 139 -6.85 -9.10 16.74
N PHE A 140 -7.74 -9.89 16.12
CA PHE A 140 -7.70 -10.23 14.71
C PHE A 140 -8.92 -9.72 13.93
N THR A 141 -8.65 -9.20 12.73
CA THR A 141 -9.60 -8.94 11.64
C THR A 141 -9.00 -9.48 10.35
N GLY A 142 -9.80 -9.71 9.31
CA GLY A 142 -9.24 -10.06 8.00
C GLY A 142 -10.18 -10.81 7.07
N ILE A 143 -9.61 -11.70 6.26
CA ILE A 143 -10.32 -12.51 5.27
C ILE A 143 -10.04 -13.98 5.55
N GLY A 144 -11.09 -14.80 5.66
CA GLY A 144 -10.98 -16.23 5.85
C GLY A 144 -11.56 -16.72 7.17
N VAL A 145 -10.73 -17.20 8.09
CA VAL A 145 -11.18 -17.75 9.38
C VAL A 145 -10.35 -17.14 10.50
N ASN A 146 -11.02 -16.58 11.51
CA ASN A 146 -10.35 -15.99 12.65
C ASN A 146 -9.51 -17.03 13.41
N PRO A 147 -8.18 -16.84 13.55
CA PRO A 147 -7.29 -17.84 14.12
C PRO A 147 -7.45 -18.00 15.63
N GLU A 148 -8.01 -17.00 16.32
CA GLU A 148 -8.19 -17.01 17.77
C GLU A 148 -9.45 -17.78 18.19
N ASN A 149 -10.55 -17.60 17.46
CA ASN A 149 -11.87 -18.13 17.85
C ASN A 149 -12.50 -19.11 16.84
N GLY A 150 -11.92 -19.28 15.65
CA GLY A 150 -12.41 -20.16 14.58
C GLY A 150 -13.67 -19.66 13.86
N GLN A 151 -14.04 -18.39 14.03
CA GLN A 151 -15.18 -17.78 13.35
C GLN A 151 -14.89 -17.70 11.84
N GLU A 152 -15.73 -18.34 11.04
CA GLU A 152 -15.67 -18.20 9.58
C GLU A 152 -16.09 -16.79 9.18
N GLY A 153 -15.36 -16.22 8.22
CA GLY A 153 -15.67 -14.94 7.63
C GLY A 153 -17.02 -14.97 6.92
N ALA A 154 -17.71 -13.84 6.94
CA ALA A 154 -19.00 -13.67 6.32
C ALA A 154 -19.12 -12.24 5.78
N PRO A 155 -20.02 -11.99 4.81
CA PRO A 155 -20.22 -10.65 4.27
C PRO A 155 -20.44 -9.63 5.39
N SER A 156 -19.73 -8.50 5.29
CA SER A 156 -19.82 -7.43 6.28
C SER A 156 -21.25 -6.94 6.45
N LEU A 157 -21.69 -6.92 7.70
CA LEU A 157 -23.01 -6.47 8.12
C LEU A 157 -22.88 -5.76 9.46
N THR A 158 -23.24 -4.49 9.51
CA THR A 158 -23.14 -3.65 10.71
C THR A 158 -23.68 -4.34 11.97
N GLY A 159 -22.83 -4.48 12.97
CA GLY A 159 -23.14 -5.04 14.28
C GLY A 159 -23.29 -6.56 14.30
N ASN A 160 -22.76 -7.27 13.30
CA ASN A 160 -22.75 -8.74 13.29
C ASN A 160 -21.62 -9.32 14.17
N LEU A 161 -20.66 -8.49 14.63
CA LEU A 161 -19.50 -8.85 15.46
C LEU A 161 -18.57 -9.88 14.80
N ASN A 162 -18.59 -10.00 13.47
CA ASN A 162 -17.69 -10.85 12.71
C ASN A 162 -16.59 -9.98 12.08
N THR A 163 -15.37 -10.09 12.60
CA THR A 163 -14.20 -9.34 12.12
C THR A 163 -13.59 -9.95 10.86
N TYR A 164 -14.17 -11.02 10.31
CA TYR A 164 -13.66 -11.66 9.11
C TYR A 164 -14.68 -11.60 7.98
N ASP A 165 -14.19 -11.32 6.77
CA ASP A 165 -14.95 -11.46 5.53
C ASP A 165 -14.61 -12.79 4.82
N GLU A 166 -15.41 -13.20 3.85
CA GLU A 166 -15.27 -14.48 3.14
C GLU A 166 -13.96 -14.56 2.35
N TRP A 167 -13.38 -15.76 2.23
CA TRP A 167 -12.24 -16.02 1.33
C TRP A 167 -12.42 -15.40 -0.06
N ILE A 168 -11.32 -14.97 -0.68
CA ILE A 168 -11.29 -14.62 -2.10
C ILE A 168 -10.79 -15.81 -2.90
N ASP A 169 -11.50 -16.15 -3.98
CA ASP A 169 -10.99 -17.07 -5.00
C ASP A 169 -10.24 -16.24 -6.04
N VAL A 170 -8.98 -16.60 -6.29
CA VAL A 170 -8.05 -15.84 -7.15
C VAL A 170 -7.53 -16.71 -8.30
N GLN A 171 -7.15 -16.06 -9.39
CA GLN A 171 -6.39 -16.60 -10.51
C GLN A 171 -4.97 -16.02 -10.50
N ALA A 172 -4.00 -16.82 -10.90
CA ALA A 172 -2.62 -16.37 -11.02
C ALA A 172 -2.53 -15.15 -11.96
N GLY A 173 -1.91 -14.08 -11.48
CA GLY A 173 -1.74 -12.81 -12.19
C GLY A 173 -2.68 -11.69 -11.78
N GLU A 174 -3.79 -11.98 -11.09
CA GLU A 174 -4.73 -10.96 -10.62
C GLU A 174 -4.10 -10.05 -9.55
N ILE A 175 -4.29 -8.74 -9.70
CA ILE A 175 -3.75 -7.70 -8.79
C ILE A 175 -4.85 -7.16 -7.86
N TYR A 176 -4.50 -6.96 -6.59
CA TYR A 176 -5.41 -6.44 -5.57
C TYR A 176 -4.75 -5.33 -4.74
N TYR A 177 -5.55 -4.35 -4.37
CA TYR A 177 -5.17 -3.27 -3.45
C TYR A 177 -5.87 -3.46 -2.11
N LEU A 178 -5.10 -3.44 -1.02
CA LEU A 178 -5.58 -3.54 0.35
C LEU A 178 -5.41 -2.17 1.03
N LEU A 179 -6.53 -1.56 1.37
CA LEU A 179 -6.60 -0.45 2.31
C LEU A 179 -6.78 -1.03 3.72
N ILE A 180 -5.87 -0.67 4.62
CA ILE A 180 -6.02 -0.86 6.06
C ILE A 180 -6.25 0.53 6.66
N ASN A 181 -7.31 0.69 7.42
CA ASN A 181 -7.66 1.95 8.07
C ASN A 181 -7.80 1.75 9.57
N ASN A 182 -7.19 2.64 10.34
CA ASN A 182 -7.48 2.77 11.75
C ASN A 182 -8.37 4.00 11.97
N PHE A 183 -9.66 3.75 12.10
CA PHE A 183 -10.66 4.79 12.26
C PHE A 183 -10.42 5.66 13.50
N ASN A 184 -9.90 5.09 14.58
CA ASN A 184 -9.60 5.81 15.81
C ASN A 184 -8.24 5.36 16.35
N THR A 185 -7.25 6.27 16.37
CA THR A 185 -5.99 6.01 17.08
C THR A 185 -6.29 5.66 18.54
N ASN A 186 -5.33 5.04 19.23
CA ASN A 186 -5.54 4.60 20.61
C ASN A 186 -6.01 5.77 21.51
N PHE A 187 -6.51 5.47 22.71
CA PHE A 187 -7.04 6.49 23.64
C PHE A 187 -6.06 7.64 23.97
N ASN A 188 -4.77 7.53 23.61
CA ASN A 188 -3.76 8.55 23.80
C ASN A 188 -3.36 9.31 22.51
N GLY A 189 -3.91 8.92 21.35
CA GLY A 189 -3.63 9.52 20.05
C GLY A 189 -2.42 8.94 19.31
N ASP A 190 -1.80 7.87 19.82
CA ASP A 190 -0.66 7.24 19.14
C ASP A 190 -1.14 6.16 18.16
N PRO A 191 -0.52 6.02 16.97
CA PRO A 191 -0.80 4.92 16.07
C PRO A 191 -0.37 3.59 16.69
N GLU A 192 -1.16 2.53 16.50
CA GLU A 192 -0.81 1.17 16.91
C GLU A 192 -0.28 0.40 15.71
N ALA A 193 0.69 -0.49 15.92
CA ALA A 193 1.22 -1.32 14.86
C ALA A 193 0.31 -2.54 14.62
N TYR A 194 0.48 -3.17 13.48
CA TYR A 194 -0.17 -4.45 13.17
C TYR A 194 0.79 -5.38 12.44
N THR A 195 0.43 -6.66 12.41
CA THR A 195 1.02 -7.63 11.50
C THR A 195 -0.02 -8.09 10.49
N LEU A 196 0.32 -8.00 9.20
CA LEU A 196 -0.40 -8.58 8.08
C LEU A 196 0.24 -9.94 7.73
N THR A 197 -0.55 -11.00 7.78
CA THR A 197 -0.13 -12.36 7.39
C THR A 197 -1.12 -12.95 6.39
N PHE A 198 -0.66 -13.34 5.21
CA PHE A 198 -1.52 -13.99 4.21
C PHE A 198 -1.84 -15.43 4.61
N THR A 199 -3.06 -15.87 4.28
CA THR A 199 -3.60 -17.21 4.59
C THR A 199 -4.38 -17.78 3.40
N GLY A 200 -4.87 -19.02 3.52
CA GLY A 200 -5.73 -19.66 2.53
C GLY A 200 -5.05 -20.79 1.76
N THR A 201 -5.81 -21.49 0.91
CA THR A 201 -5.33 -22.74 0.29
C THR A 201 -4.15 -22.52 -0.65
N SER A 202 -4.03 -21.34 -1.25
CA SER A 202 -2.86 -20.99 -2.08
C SER A 202 -1.61 -20.85 -1.20
N VAL A 203 -1.73 -20.17 -0.06
CA VAL A 203 -0.64 -20.00 0.93
C VAL A 203 -0.25 -21.32 1.59
N ASP A 204 -1.24 -22.14 1.97
CA ASP A 204 -1.01 -23.46 2.57
C ASP A 204 -0.28 -24.42 1.62
N ALA A 205 -0.50 -24.28 0.31
CA ALA A 205 0.15 -25.11 -0.70
C ALA A 205 1.63 -24.74 -0.86
N ASP A 206 1.94 -23.45 -1.02
CA ASP A 206 3.31 -22.93 -1.00
C ASP A 206 3.31 -21.40 -0.79
N GLN A 207 3.61 -20.99 0.44
CA GLN A 207 3.67 -19.60 0.87
C GLN A 207 4.60 -18.71 0.02
N ASN A 208 5.66 -19.27 -0.57
CA ASN A 208 6.60 -18.48 -1.38
C ASN A 208 6.12 -18.22 -2.82
N THR A 209 5.05 -18.90 -3.23
CA THR A 209 4.49 -18.78 -4.59
C THR A 209 3.02 -18.39 -4.60
N ALA A 210 2.38 -18.33 -3.42
CA ALA A 210 0.99 -17.92 -3.27
C ALA A 210 0.76 -16.49 -3.78
N LEU A 211 1.71 -15.60 -3.50
CA LEU A 211 1.80 -14.27 -4.10
C LEU A 211 3.02 -14.19 -5.02
N ASP A 212 2.92 -13.40 -6.08
CA ASP A 212 4.02 -13.12 -7.00
C ASP A 212 5.03 -12.18 -6.33
N CYS A 213 6.05 -12.74 -5.70
CA CYS A 213 7.08 -11.94 -5.02
C CYS A 213 7.91 -11.08 -5.99
N THR A 214 7.85 -11.26 -7.32
CA THR A 214 8.54 -10.33 -8.23
C THR A 214 7.91 -8.94 -8.20
N LEU A 215 6.62 -8.84 -7.84
CA LEU A 215 5.97 -7.54 -7.62
C LEU A 215 6.55 -6.82 -6.40
N ARG A 216 6.97 -7.54 -5.35
CA ARG A 216 7.68 -6.93 -4.22
C ARG A 216 9.04 -6.36 -4.63
N ASP A 217 9.68 -6.99 -5.62
CA ASP A 217 10.96 -6.51 -6.14
C ASP A 217 10.79 -5.23 -6.99
N GLU A 218 9.57 -4.94 -7.48
CA GLU A 218 9.13 -3.63 -8.00
C GLU A 218 8.70 -2.69 -6.85
N PHE A 219 9.61 -2.46 -5.89
CA PHE A 219 9.34 -1.79 -4.61
C PHE A 219 8.97 -0.29 -4.71
N LEU A 220 9.12 0.35 -5.87
CA LEU A 220 8.57 1.68 -6.16
C LEU A 220 7.06 1.65 -6.41
N GLY A 221 6.48 0.46 -6.65
CA GLY A 221 5.08 0.27 -6.95
C GLY A 221 4.81 0.08 -8.45
N LEU A 222 3.53 0.08 -8.81
CA LEU A 222 3.08 -0.01 -10.20
C LEU A 222 3.11 1.36 -10.88
N ASP A 223 3.19 1.37 -12.21
CA ASP A 223 3.12 2.59 -13.02
C ASP A 223 1.94 3.50 -12.63
N ILE A 224 2.21 4.80 -12.51
CA ILE A 224 1.25 5.79 -12.01
C ILE A 224 0.72 6.65 -13.15
N VAL A 225 -0.60 6.75 -13.21
CA VAL A 225 -1.32 7.73 -14.02
C VAL A 225 -1.90 8.80 -13.11
N ALA A 226 -1.58 10.06 -13.38
CA ALA A 226 -2.00 11.22 -12.60
C ALA A 226 -2.50 12.36 -13.49
N CYS A 227 -3.19 13.35 -12.91
CA CYS A 227 -3.55 14.58 -13.60
C CYS A 227 -2.52 15.68 -13.35
N GLU A 228 -2.30 16.56 -14.33
CA GLU A 228 -1.53 17.78 -14.07
C GLU A 228 -2.21 18.61 -12.96
N GLY A 229 -1.45 18.95 -11.93
CA GLY A 229 -1.93 19.66 -10.74
C GLY A 229 -2.31 18.76 -9.58
N ASP A 230 -2.26 17.43 -9.75
CA ASP A 230 -2.32 16.49 -8.62
C ASP A 230 -1.15 16.78 -7.64
N PRO A 231 -1.32 16.44 -6.34
CA PRO A 231 -0.24 16.52 -5.36
C PRO A 231 1.00 15.74 -5.78
N ASP A 232 2.13 16.06 -5.14
CA ASP A 232 3.41 15.45 -5.45
C ASP A 232 3.39 13.94 -5.14
N ILE A 233 4.06 13.14 -5.98
CA ILE A 233 4.21 11.70 -5.79
C ILE A 233 5.54 11.44 -5.07
N VAL A 234 5.49 10.81 -3.90
CA VAL A 234 6.69 10.48 -3.11
C VAL A 234 7.09 9.03 -3.35
N LEU A 235 8.23 8.83 -4.02
CA LEU A 235 8.85 7.54 -4.22
C LEU A 235 9.75 7.20 -3.03
N SER A 236 9.80 5.92 -2.64
CA SER A 236 10.53 5.47 -1.45
C SER A 236 11.43 4.26 -1.73
N ALA A 237 12.74 4.43 -1.52
CA ALA A 237 13.71 3.34 -1.54
C ALA A 237 13.66 2.48 -0.26
N LEU A 238 12.93 2.92 0.78
CA LEU A 238 12.82 2.21 2.06
C LEU A 238 11.94 0.96 1.96
N ASN A 239 11.19 0.81 0.88
CA ASN A 239 10.41 -0.39 0.56
C ASN A 239 11.28 -1.50 -0.05
N SER A 240 12.53 -1.20 -0.41
CA SER A 240 13.40 -2.14 -1.10
C SER A 240 13.85 -3.33 -0.24
N PRO A 241 14.26 -4.44 -0.88
CA PRO A 241 14.87 -5.60 -0.20
C PRO A 241 16.16 -5.28 0.58
N ALA A 242 16.75 -4.09 0.41
CA ALA A 242 17.93 -3.67 1.17
C ALA A 242 17.64 -3.53 2.67
N GLY A 243 16.39 -3.22 3.03
CA GLY A 243 15.98 -2.94 4.40
C GLY A 243 16.88 -1.87 5.05
N PRO A 244 17.37 -2.08 6.29
CA PRO A 244 18.21 -1.10 6.98
C PRO A 244 19.63 -1.00 6.42
N ASN A 245 20.00 -1.81 5.42
CA ASN A 245 21.38 -1.97 4.96
C ASN A 245 21.74 -1.04 3.79
N ILE A 246 21.04 0.08 3.60
CA ILE A 246 21.30 1.05 2.52
C ILE A 246 22.65 1.75 2.76
N ALA A 247 23.57 1.66 1.80
CA ALA A 247 24.84 2.39 1.81
C ALA A 247 24.79 3.65 0.94
N ASN A 248 24.10 3.59 -0.21
CA ASN A 248 23.88 4.73 -1.09
C ASN A 248 22.62 4.52 -1.93
N VAL A 249 21.89 5.60 -2.21
CA VAL A 249 20.79 5.62 -3.18
C VAL A 249 21.14 6.61 -4.28
N THR A 250 20.80 6.30 -5.52
CA THR A 250 20.92 7.19 -6.68
C THR A 250 19.60 7.17 -7.45
N TRP A 251 19.09 8.36 -7.75
CA TRP A 251 17.85 8.57 -8.51
C TRP A 251 18.16 9.18 -9.87
N GLU A 252 17.53 8.67 -10.91
CA GLU A 252 17.70 9.07 -12.30
C GLU A 252 16.33 9.12 -12.99
N VAL A 253 16.23 9.76 -14.15
CA VAL A 253 14.98 9.85 -14.91
C VAL A 253 15.26 9.75 -16.40
N ASP A 254 14.34 9.13 -17.12
CA ASP A 254 14.18 9.20 -18.57
C ASP A 254 12.86 9.92 -18.82
N THR A 255 12.92 11.17 -19.26
CA THR A 255 11.77 12.09 -19.31
C THR A 255 10.86 11.79 -20.50
N ASP A 256 11.41 11.27 -21.60
CA ASP A 256 10.67 10.94 -22.81
C ASP A 256 10.40 9.43 -22.99
N ASP A 257 10.81 8.62 -22.02
CA ASP A 257 10.66 7.14 -21.98
C ASP A 257 11.28 6.49 -23.24
N ASP A 258 12.40 7.06 -23.72
CA ASP A 258 13.09 6.62 -24.95
C ASP A 258 14.14 5.52 -24.72
N GLY A 259 14.38 5.17 -23.45
CA GLY A 259 15.38 4.23 -22.98
C GLY A 259 16.71 4.88 -22.59
N THR A 260 16.80 6.22 -22.57
CA THR A 260 18.01 6.98 -22.25
C THR A 260 17.82 7.82 -20.99
N ILE A 261 18.72 7.65 -20.02
CA ILE A 261 18.73 8.53 -18.84
C ILE A 261 19.06 9.97 -19.23
N ASP A 262 18.23 10.89 -18.77
CA ASP A 262 18.36 12.32 -18.96
C ASP A 262 19.19 12.98 -17.87
N GLY A 263 20.18 13.77 -18.30
CA GLY A 263 20.90 14.67 -17.41
C GLY A 263 21.74 13.96 -16.34
N PRO A 264 22.16 14.69 -15.29
CA PRO A 264 22.83 14.09 -14.14
C PRO A 264 21.81 13.43 -13.19
N PRO A 265 22.26 12.56 -12.25
CA PRO A 265 21.39 12.02 -11.22
C PRO A 265 20.61 13.10 -10.48
N LEU A 266 19.31 12.86 -10.29
CA LEU A 266 18.35 13.73 -9.62
C LEU A 266 18.71 13.90 -8.14
N ALA A 267 19.11 12.81 -7.50
CA ALA A 267 19.59 12.80 -6.12
C ALA A 267 20.58 11.63 -5.92
N THR A 268 21.56 11.80 -5.05
CA THR A 268 22.45 10.71 -4.64
C THR A 268 22.92 10.86 -3.20
N GLY A 269 23.03 9.74 -2.49
CA GLY A 269 23.58 9.69 -1.15
C GLY A 269 22.88 8.67 -0.25
N PRO A 270 23.43 8.36 0.93
CA PRO A 270 22.80 7.45 1.90
C PRO A 270 21.48 7.99 2.47
N ALA A 271 21.26 9.30 2.42
CA ALA A 271 20.03 9.95 2.89
C ALA A 271 19.02 10.23 1.78
N ALA A 272 19.33 9.91 0.52
CA ALA A 272 18.43 10.11 -0.62
C ALA A 272 17.42 8.95 -0.72
N THR A 273 16.81 8.57 0.40
CA THR A 273 15.92 7.40 0.51
C THR A 273 14.52 7.65 -0.04
N THR A 274 14.20 8.90 -0.35
CA THR A 274 12.96 9.29 -1.01
C THR A 274 13.24 10.25 -2.15
N TYR A 275 12.35 10.28 -3.14
CA TYR A 275 12.36 11.26 -4.22
C TYR A 275 10.94 11.74 -4.51
N THR A 276 10.75 13.05 -4.64
CA THR A 276 9.45 13.68 -4.86
C THR A 276 9.31 14.07 -6.32
N VAL A 277 8.35 13.48 -7.00
CA VAL A 277 7.99 13.78 -8.39
C VAL A 277 6.83 14.77 -8.38
N THR A 278 7.08 15.97 -8.91
CA THR A 278 6.10 17.05 -8.94
C THR A 278 5.43 17.14 -10.30
N SER A 279 4.13 17.41 -10.33
CA SER A 279 3.41 17.67 -11.58
C SER A 279 4.01 18.90 -12.31
N PRO A 280 4.16 18.89 -13.65
CA PRO A 280 3.72 17.87 -14.61
C PRO A 280 4.90 17.02 -15.13
N ASN A 281 5.88 16.70 -14.28
CA ASN A 281 7.10 16.01 -14.71
C ASN A 281 6.81 14.51 -14.95
N SER A 282 6.29 14.18 -16.13
CA SER A 282 6.19 12.79 -16.57
C SER A 282 7.57 12.21 -16.90
N GLY A 283 7.72 10.90 -16.76
CA GLY A 283 8.93 10.18 -17.11
C GLY A 283 9.02 8.82 -16.42
N ARG A 284 10.00 8.02 -16.83
CA ARG A 284 10.41 6.81 -16.13
C ARG A 284 11.50 7.15 -15.12
N TYR A 285 11.20 6.96 -13.84
CA TYR A 285 12.10 7.24 -12.74
C TYR A 285 12.81 5.96 -12.33
N PHE A 286 14.13 6.03 -12.18
CA PHE A 286 14.97 4.89 -11.80
C PHE A 286 15.58 5.13 -10.44
N VAL A 287 15.70 4.06 -9.66
CA VAL A 287 16.45 4.03 -8.41
C VAL A 287 17.50 2.94 -8.45
N THR A 288 18.72 3.28 -8.04
CA THR A 288 19.79 2.32 -7.78
C THR A 288 20.23 2.42 -6.34
N ILE A 289 20.16 1.31 -5.62
CA ILE A 289 20.55 1.17 -4.22
C ILE A 289 21.80 0.30 -4.15
N GLN A 290 22.84 0.84 -3.54
CA GLN A 290 23.99 0.06 -3.11
C GLN A 290 23.80 -0.28 -1.64
N ASP A 291 23.77 -1.57 -1.30
CA ASP A 291 23.70 -2.00 0.09
C ASP A 291 25.11 -2.03 0.75
N THR A 292 25.11 -2.19 2.07
CA THR A 292 26.35 -2.30 2.88
C THR A 292 27.09 -3.63 2.70
N PHE A 293 26.47 -4.62 2.04
CA PHE A 293 27.08 -5.91 1.72
C PHE A 293 27.71 -5.95 0.30
N GLY A 294 27.51 -4.90 -0.49
CA GLY A 294 28.04 -4.79 -1.86
C GLY A 294 27.07 -5.24 -2.95
N ALA A 295 25.80 -5.55 -2.63
CA ALA A 295 24.77 -5.80 -3.62
C ALA A 295 24.24 -4.49 -4.22
N THR A 296 23.87 -4.56 -5.51
CA THR A 296 23.19 -3.49 -6.23
C THR A 296 21.76 -3.93 -6.47
N ILE A 297 20.81 -3.13 -6.00
CA ILE A 297 19.36 -3.33 -6.15
C ILE A 297 18.87 -2.17 -7.02
N THR A 298 18.04 -2.46 -8.01
CA THR A 298 17.52 -1.47 -8.95
C THR A 298 16.03 -1.64 -9.11
N ASP A 299 15.33 -0.55 -9.34
CA ASP A 299 13.92 -0.55 -9.70
C ASP A 299 13.58 0.71 -10.51
N ASP A 300 12.45 0.70 -11.20
CA ASP A 300 11.94 1.83 -11.97
C ASP A 300 10.42 1.91 -11.95
N ILE A 301 9.89 3.10 -12.24
CA ILE A 301 8.46 3.36 -12.29
C ILE A 301 8.15 4.40 -13.37
N LEU A 302 7.15 4.13 -14.22
CA LEU A 302 6.65 5.12 -15.15
C LEU A 302 5.57 5.97 -14.49
N ILE A 303 5.75 7.29 -14.52
CA ILE A 303 4.76 8.26 -14.06
C ILE A 303 4.31 9.10 -15.24
N THR A 304 3.01 9.11 -15.51
CA THR A 304 2.40 9.91 -16.58
C THR A 304 1.38 10.89 -16.01
N PHE A 305 1.67 12.18 -16.12
CA PHE A 305 0.72 13.27 -15.88
C PHE A 305 -0.05 13.62 -17.15
N TYR A 306 -1.38 13.63 -17.08
CA TYR A 306 -2.26 14.09 -18.15
C TYR A 306 -2.83 15.47 -17.84
N GLY A 307 -2.61 16.41 -18.77
CA GLY A 307 -3.27 17.71 -18.72
C GLY A 307 -4.77 17.61 -19.00
N THR A 308 -5.51 18.67 -18.68
CA THR A 308 -6.94 18.75 -19.02
C THR A 308 -7.14 18.54 -20.53
N PRO A 309 -8.02 17.63 -20.96
CA PRO A 309 -8.28 17.41 -22.37
C PRO A 309 -8.75 18.71 -23.02
N VAL A 310 -7.97 19.22 -23.97
CA VAL A 310 -8.38 20.37 -24.76
C VAL A 310 -9.24 19.86 -25.91
N LEU A 311 -10.43 20.42 -26.03
CA LEU A 311 -11.34 20.08 -27.13
C LEU A 311 -10.70 20.61 -28.43
N ASP A 312 -10.13 19.69 -29.20
CA ASP A 312 -9.64 20.04 -30.53
C ASP A 312 -10.84 20.40 -31.42
N ARG A 313 -10.61 21.31 -32.36
CA ARG A 313 -11.65 21.99 -33.15
C ARG A 313 -12.74 21.01 -33.59
N ILE A 314 -14.00 21.34 -33.27
CA ILE A 314 -15.15 20.69 -33.92
C ILE A 314 -15.21 21.18 -35.37
N ASP A 315 -14.69 20.39 -36.30
CA ASP A 315 -14.95 20.58 -37.72
C ASP A 315 -16.41 20.16 -38.00
N VAL A 316 -17.31 21.13 -37.98
CA VAL A 316 -18.65 20.96 -38.53
C VAL A 316 -18.49 20.83 -40.04
N LEU A 317 -18.59 19.59 -40.55
CA LEU A 317 -18.66 19.31 -41.98
C LEU A 317 -20.00 19.82 -42.54
N ASP A 318 -20.13 21.14 -42.68
CA ASP A 318 -21.35 21.79 -43.17
C ASP A 318 -21.38 21.91 -44.71
N ASP A 319 -20.63 21.08 -45.44
CA ASP A 319 -20.57 21.14 -46.91
C ASP A 319 -20.54 19.77 -47.60
N LEU A 320 -21.43 18.87 -47.16
CA LEU A 320 -21.77 17.65 -47.90
C LEU A 320 -23.27 17.53 -48.24
N SER A 321 -24.04 18.62 -48.18
CA SER A 321 -25.40 18.62 -48.72
C SER A 321 -25.64 19.76 -49.71
N ASP A 322 -25.90 19.33 -50.94
CA ASP A 322 -26.67 19.99 -52.00
C ASP A 322 -25.94 20.94 -52.97
N ASN A 323 -25.15 20.33 -53.86
CA ASN A 323 -25.11 20.74 -55.27
C ASN A 323 -25.59 19.57 -56.13
N ASN A 324 -26.91 19.49 -56.34
CA ASN A 324 -27.56 18.63 -57.34
C ASN A 324 -28.44 19.51 -58.24
#